data_AF-A0A392RIK7-F1
#
_entry.id   AF-A0A392RIK7-F1
#
_cell.length_a   1.000
_cell.length_b   1.000
_cell.length_c   1.000
_cell.angle_alpha   90.00
_cell.angle_beta   90.00
_cell.angle_gamma   90.00
#
_symmetry.space_group_name_H-M   'P 1'
#
loop_
_entity.id
_entity.type
_entity.pdbx_description
1 polymer ?
#
loop_
_entity_poly.entity_id
_entity_poly.type
_entity_poly.pdbx_seq_one_letter_code
_entity_poly.pdbx_strand_id
1 'polypeptide(L)'
;MKEISFLGHVISSKGIAVDPVKVEAVLQWSTPESIAEIRSFLGLAESFQELKKRLTTAPVLVLPDTKEPFAVYCDASKMGLGGVLMQR
;
A
#
# COMPACT_ATOMS: atom_id res chain seq x y z
N MET A 1 -11.03 -1.86 21.42
CA MET A 1 -10.27 -2.25 20.22
C MET A 1 -8.97 -1.45 20.23
N LYS A 2 -7.80 -2.07 20.03
CA LYS A 2 -6.52 -1.36 19.94
C LYS A 2 -6.32 -0.85 18.51
N GLU A 3 -5.70 0.31 18.35
CA GLU A 3 -5.30 0.85 17.05
C GLU A 3 -4.15 0.01 16.47
N ILE A 4 -4.16 -0.25 15.16
CA ILE A 4 -3.15 -1.06 14.47
C ILE A 4 -2.69 -0.32 13.22
N SER A 5 -1.37 -0.21 13.04
CA SER A 5 -0.77 0.26 11.78
C SER A 5 -0.66 -0.90 10.78
N PHE A 6 -1.26 -0.76 9.60
CA PHE A 6 -1.22 -1.75 8.51
C PHE A 6 -1.17 -1.08 7.14
N LEU A 7 -0.21 -1.47 6.29
CA LEU A 7 0.02 -0.91 4.93
C LEU A 7 0.14 0.64 4.87
N GLY A 8 0.56 1.28 5.97
CA GLY A 8 0.64 2.73 6.09
C GLY A 8 -0.71 3.41 6.35
N HIS A 9 -1.65 2.68 6.93
CA HIS A 9 -2.89 3.17 7.49
C HIS A 9 -3.00 2.79 8.97
N VAL A 10 -3.67 3.62 9.75
CA VAL A 10 -4.08 3.32 11.13
C VAL A 10 -5.52 2.85 11.12
N ILE A 11 -5.75 1.61 11.55
CA ILE A 11 -7.07 0.97 11.63
C ILE A 11 -7.53 1.03 13.09
N SER A 12 -8.68 1.66 13.33
CA SER A 12 -9.28 1.83 14.65
C SER A 12 -10.78 1.54 14.62
N SER A 13 -11.42 1.51 15.79
CA SER A 13 -12.89 1.44 15.87
C SER A 13 -13.60 2.68 15.32
N LYS A 14 -12.89 3.78 15.09
CA LYS A 14 -13.42 5.02 14.49
C LYS A 14 -13.31 5.02 12.96
N GLY A 15 -12.62 4.04 12.38
CA GLY A 15 -12.38 3.94 10.94
C GLY A 15 -10.90 3.81 10.59
N ILE A 16 -10.60 4.04 9.31
CA ILE A 16 -9.28 3.93 8.70
C ILE A 16 -8.73 5.34 8.46
N ALA A 17 -7.54 5.64 9.01
CA ALA A 17 -6.81 6.87 8.76
C ALA A 17 -5.48 6.57 8.05
N VAL A 18 -4.91 7.55 7.35
CA VAL A 18 -3.53 7.43 6.85
C VAL A 18 -2.57 7.51 8.03
N ASP A 19 -1.52 6.69 8.03
CA ASP A 19 -0.51 6.72 9.08
C ASP A 19 0.16 8.11 9.12
N PRO A 20 0.15 8.81 10.27
CA PRO A 20 0.72 10.15 10.38
C PRO A 20 2.20 10.21 9.97
N VAL A 21 2.96 9.11 10.14
CA VAL A 21 4.36 9.03 9.70
C VAL A 21 4.48 9.14 8.18
N LYS A 22 3.52 8.55 7.43
CA LYS A 22 3.48 8.69 5.96
C LYS A 22 3.13 10.11 5.54
N VAL A 23 2.23 10.77 6.28
CA VAL A 23 1.87 12.17 6.02
C VAL A 23 3.08 13.07 6.25
N GLU A 24 3.80 12.87 7.34
CA GLU A 24 4.98 13.65 7.69
C GLU A 24 6.12 13.47 6.69
N ALA A 25 6.34 12.25 6.19
CA ALA A 25 7.31 12.01 5.12
C ALA A 25 6.99 12.76 3.81
N VAL A 26 5.70 12.96 3.50
CA VAL A 26 5.28 13.78 2.35
C VAL A 26 5.45 15.27 2.65
N LEU A 27 5.17 15.72 3.87
CA LEU A 27 5.32 17.12 4.27
C LEU A 27 6.79 17.56 4.34
N GLN A 28 7.69 16.67 4.72
CA GLN A 28 9.14 16.93 4.78
C GLN A 28 9.85 16.74 3.44
N TRP A 29 9.11 16.39 2.38
CA TRP A 29 9.71 16.19 1.06
C TRP A 29 10.28 17.52 0.53
N SER A 30 11.58 17.53 0.23
CA SER A 30 12.27 18.72 -0.28
C SER A 30 11.70 19.15 -1.63
N THR A 31 11.52 20.46 -1.83
CA THR A 31 11.01 20.98 -3.10
C THR A 31 11.94 20.55 -4.24
N PRO A 32 11.42 19.87 -5.28
CA PRO A 32 12.27 19.39 -6.37
C PRO A 32 12.86 20.57 -7.15
N GLU A 33 14.17 20.53 -7.41
CA GLU A 33 14.91 21.61 -8.08
C GLU A 33 15.15 21.32 -9.58
N SER A 34 14.83 20.10 -10.03
CA SER A 34 15.06 19.66 -11.40
C SER A 34 13.83 19.07 -12.07
N ILE A 35 13.77 19.17 -13.41
CA ILE A 35 12.72 18.56 -14.22
C ILE A 35 12.67 17.03 -14.01
N ALA A 36 13.82 16.39 -13.78
CA ALA A 36 13.90 14.96 -13.52
C ALA A 36 13.23 14.58 -12.20
N GLU A 37 13.48 15.34 -11.13
CA GLU A 37 12.83 15.14 -9.82
C GLU A 37 11.32 15.37 -9.90
N ILE A 38 10.87 16.41 -10.61
CA ILE A 38 9.44 16.68 -10.81
C ILE A 38 8.77 15.50 -11.52
N ARG A 39 9.37 14.97 -12.59
CA ARG A 39 8.83 13.80 -13.31
C ARG A 39 8.81 12.54 -12.45
N SER A 40 9.87 12.30 -11.67
CA SER A 40 9.94 11.16 -10.74
C SER A 40 8.85 11.25 -9.68
N PHE A 41 8.62 12.44 -9.12
CA PHE A 41 7.58 12.67 -8.12
C PHE A 41 6.18 12.44 -8.69
N LEU A 42 5.88 13.00 -9.87
CA LEU A 42 4.59 12.81 -10.54
C LEU A 42 4.33 11.33 -10.84
N GLY A 43 5.33 10.62 -11.36
CA GLY A 43 5.23 9.18 -11.65
C GLY A 43 4.99 8.34 -10.38
N LEU A 44 5.67 8.68 -9.27
CA LEU A 44 5.44 8.04 -7.98
C LEU A 44 4.02 8.29 -7.47
N ALA A 45 3.56 9.54 -7.53
CA ALA A 45 2.23 9.92 -7.07
C ALA A 45 1.12 9.21 -7.87
N GLU A 46 1.25 9.16 -9.19
CA GLU A 46 0.33 8.44 -10.09
C GLU A 46 0.33 6.94 -9.79
N SER A 47 1.50 6.31 -9.68
CA SER A 47 1.61 4.89 -9.35
C SER A 47 1.00 4.56 -7.98
N PHE A 48 1.17 5.44 -7.00
CA PHE A 48 0.59 5.25 -5.67
C PHE A 48 -0.94 5.41 -5.68
N GLN A 49 -1.47 6.35 -6.47
CA GLN A 49 -2.92 6.49 -6.64
C GLN A 49 -3.54 5.28 -7.33
N GLU A 50 -2.90 4.77 -8.39
CA GLU A 50 -3.37 3.56 -9.07
C GLU A 50 -3.29 2.34 -8.16
N LEU A 51 -2.22 2.21 -7.37
CA LEU A 51 -2.11 1.15 -6.37
C LEU A 51 -3.24 1.22 -5.33
N LYS A 52 -3.51 2.41 -4.77
CA LYS A 52 -4.64 2.61 -3.85
C LYS A 52 -5.95 2.20 -4.51
N LYS A 53 -6.23 2.70 -5.72
CA LYS A 53 -7.45 2.37 -6.46
C LYS A 53 -7.58 0.85 -6.64
N ARG A 54 -6.50 0.17 -7.04
CA ARG A 54 -6.50 -1.28 -7.21
C ARG A 54 -6.64 -2.04 -5.92
N LEU A 55 -6.24 -1.49 -4.77
CA LEU A 55 -6.37 -2.10 -3.45
C LEU A 55 -7.71 -1.76 -2.75
N THR A 56 -8.38 -0.68 -3.14
CA THR A 56 -9.66 -0.26 -2.55
C THR A 56 -10.87 -0.60 -3.42
N THR A 57 -10.65 -0.98 -4.69
CA THR A 57 -11.73 -1.42 -5.58
C THR A 57 -11.85 -2.94 -5.49
N ALA A 58 -13.05 -3.46 -5.29
CA ALA A 58 -13.31 -4.90 -5.30
C ALA A 58 -12.75 -5.55 -6.60
N PRO A 59 -12.19 -6.78 -6.55
CA PRO A 59 -12.24 -7.75 -5.46
C PRO A 59 -10.89 -7.84 -4.71
N VAL A 60 -10.56 -6.85 -3.87
CA VAL A 60 -9.36 -6.91 -3.00
C VAL A 60 -9.70 -7.45 -1.61
N LEU A 61 -10.97 -7.33 -1.20
CA LEU A 61 -11.49 -7.74 0.11
C LEU A 61 -12.63 -8.75 -0.05
N VAL A 62 -12.50 -9.71 -0.96
CA VAL A 62 -13.44 -10.84 -1.01
C VAL A 62 -13.13 -11.75 0.17
N LEU A 63 -14.16 -12.14 0.92
CA LEU A 63 -14.01 -13.13 1.98
C LEU A 63 -13.44 -14.41 1.36
N PRO A 64 -12.35 -14.95 1.90
CA PRO A 64 -11.73 -16.13 1.32
C PRO A 64 -12.71 -17.30 1.31
N ASP A 65 -12.82 -18.01 0.18
CA ASP A 65 -13.65 -19.20 0.10
C ASP A 65 -12.88 -20.40 0.65
N THR A 66 -13.36 -20.96 1.75
CA THR A 66 -12.76 -22.16 2.37
C THR A 66 -12.80 -23.41 1.49
N LYS A 67 -13.56 -23.39 0.38
CA LYS A 67 -13.67 -24.50 -0.57
C LYS A 67 -12.65 -24.42 -1.71
N GLU A 68 -12.05 -23.25 -1.93
CA GLU A 68 -11.08 -23.02 -3.00
C GLU A 68 -9.63 -23.09 -2.48
N PRO A 69 -8.69 -23.64 -3.27
CA PRO A 69 -7.30 -23.76 -2.84
C PRO A 69 -6.64 -22.39 -2.74
N PHE A 70 -5.82 -22.22 -1.69
CA PHE A 70 -4.97 -21.06 -1.53
C PHE A 70 -3.62 -21.28 -2.23
N ALA A 71 -3.14 -20.24 -2.92
CA ALA A 71 -1.81 -20.21 -3.50
C ALA A 71 -0.98 -19.11 -2.81
N VAL A 72 0.21 -19.47 -2.34
CA VAL A 72 1.19 -18.50 -1.79
C VAL A 72 2.27 -18.27 -2.83
N TYR A 73 2.42 -17.02 -3.25
CA TYR A 73 3.51 -16.59 -4.13
C TYR A 73 4.51 -15.83 -3.28
N CYS A 74 5.75 -16.30 -3.23
CA CYS A 74 6.84 -15.63 -2.55
C CYS A 74 7.87 -15.17 -3.57
N ASP A 75 8.36 -13.93 -3.41
CA ASP A 75 9.50 -13.41 -4.14
C ASP A 75 10.51 -12.82 -3.15
N ALA A 76 11.78 -12.86 -3.51
CA ALA A 76 12.88 -12.44 -2.66
C ALA A 76 13.89 -11.62 -3.45
N SER A 77 14.33 -10.51 -2.87
CA SER A 77 15.46 -9.72 -3.35
C SER A 77 16.55 -9.66 -2.28
N LYS A 78 17.74 -9.13 -2.64
CA LYS A 78 18.82 -8.89 -1.67
C LYS A 78 18.41 -8.00 -0.49
N MET A 79 17.38 -7.17 -0.67
CA MET A 79 16.94 -6.16 0.31
C MET A 79 15.67 -6.56 1.07
N GLY A 80 14.97 -7.62 0.66
CA GLY A 80 13.71 -7.98 1.30
C GLY A 80 12.97 -9.16 0.66
N LEU A 81 12.02 -9.69 1.42
CA LEU A 81 11.15 -10.81 1.06
C LEU A 81 9.71 -10.30 0.94
N GLY A 82 8.99 -10.75 -0.08
CA GLY A 82 7.58 -10.46 -0.31
C GLY A 82 6.79 -11.74 -0.49
N GLY A 83 5.54 -11.74 -0.01
CA GLY A 83 4.62 -12.87 -0.15
C GLY A 83 3.20 -12.38 -0.44
N VAL A 84 2.49 -13.05 -1.35
CA VAL A 84 1.09 -12.79 -1.67
C VAL A 84 0.31 -14.09 -1.53
N LEU A 85 -0.74 -14.07 -0.70
CA LEU A 85 -1.74 -15.13 -0.63
C LEU A 85 -2.85 -14.83 -1.64
N MET A 86 -3.11 -15.75 -2.56
CA MET A 86 -4.11 -15.60 -3.62
C MET A 86 -5.10 -16.77 -3.61
N GLN A 87 -6.33 -16.50 -3.99
CA GLN A 87 -7.34 -17.49 -4.38
C GLN A 87 -7.86 -17.15 -5.78
N ARG A 88 -8.22 -18.18 -6.55
CA ARG A 88 -8.76 -18.03 -7.90
C ARG A 88 -10.27 -17.88 -7.91
#